data_AF-A0A6S7IXP6-F1
#
_entry.id   AF-A0A6S7IXP6-F1
#
_cell.length_a   1.000
_cell.length_b   1.000
_cell.length_c   1.000
_cell.angle_alpha   90.00
_cell.angle_beta   90.00
_cell.angle_gamma   90.00
#
_symmetry.space_group_name_H-M   'P 1'
#
loop_
_entity.id
_entity.type
_entity.pdbx_description
1 polymer ?
#
loop_
_entity_poly.entity_id
_entity_poly.type
_entity_poly.pdbx_seq_one_letter_code
_entity_poly.pdbx_strand_id
1 'polypeptide(L)'
;MIHWTRQIKEVLSSQDTYETAETSGPLEEIQFWNSRCMDLSGISDQLDKPGVKHIQKILEMAKSSYVAPFKKLSKLIQDGSAQAQSNLKFLSTLKEPCEELAEAKPKDIPAMLPKLLSLIRMIWMNSEHYKSRERLTSLLRKVSNEIIRRCTSTICLDDIFEGRIQTSLRALQESIACCESWKETYAMVCEGQMHFARRHEGPKTPLPCFRGIRGPEIVRSLLEIEATFEKNLQILKDVRKTILDVKATTWHDDYN
;
A
#
# COMPACT_ATOMS: atom_id res chain seq x y z
N MET A 1 -32.91 12.95 5.91
CA MET A 1 -32.34 11.62 6.23
C MET A 1 -32.01 10.80 4.98
N ILE A 2 -32.97 10.54 4.07
CA ILE A 2 -32.75 9.68 2.87
C ILE A 2 -31.63 10.21 1.96
N HIS A 3 -31.52 11.52 1.76
CA HIS A 3 -30.47 12.13 0.94
C HIS A 3 -29.05 11.90 1.49
N TRP A 4 -28.88 12.03 2.81
CA TRP A 4 -27.58 11.84 3.48
C TRP A 4 -27.14 10.37 3.43
N THR A 5 -28.05 9.42 3.64
CA THR A 5 -27.73 7.99 3.52
C THR A 5 -27.30 7.62 2.10
N ARG A 6 -27.89 8.24 1.08
CA ARG A 6 -27.51 8.06 -0.32
C ARG A 6 -26.13 8.63 -0.61
N GLN A 7 -25.89 9.89 -0.23
CA GLN A 7 -24.57 10.52 -0.40
C GLN A 7 -23.46 9.74 0.31
N ILE A 8 -23.69 9.27 1.54
CA ILE A 8 -22.70 8.47 2.28
C ILE A 8 -22.42 7.15 1.57
N LYS A 9 -23.46 6.47 1.05
CA LYS A 9 -23.29 5.23 0.28
C LYS A 9 -22.56 5.46 -1.04
N GLU A 10 -22.90 6.51 -1.78
CA GLU A 10 -22.23 6.89 -3.03
C GLU A 10 -20.74 7.17 -2.78
N VAL A 11 -20.46 7.95 -1.75
CA VAL A 11 -19.11 8.34 -1.31
C VAL A 11 -18.31 7.14 -0.78
N LEU A 12 -18.94 6.15 -0.14
CA LEU A 12 -18.29 4.90 0.26
C LEU A 12 -18.06 3.95 -0.92
N SER A 13 -18.99 3.87 -1.87
CA SER A 13 -18.91 2.99 -3.05
C SER A 13 -17.87 3.43 -4.10
N SER A 14 -17.44 4.69 -4.06
CA SER A 14 -16.40 5.21 -4.96
C SER A 14 -15.03 4.56 -4.73
N GLN A 15 -14.82 3.92 -3.57
CA GLN A 15 -13.58 3.20 -3.26
C GLN A 15 -13.46 1.92 -4.10
N ASP A 16 -14.53 1.14 -4.21
CA ASP A 16 -14.53 -0.13 -4.94
C ASP A 16 -14.36 0.08 -6.46
N THR A 17 -14.87 1.20 -6.98
CA THR A 17 -14.73 1.58 -8.40
C THR A 17 -13.34 2.14 -8.73
N TYR A 18 -12.64 2.73 -7.76
CA TYR A 18 -11.29 3.26 -7.99
C TYR A 18 -10.21 2.19 -7.86
N GLU A 19 -10.36 1.24 -6.94
CA GLU A 19 -9.45 0.10 -6.81
C GLU A 19 -9.41 -0.79 -8.08
N THR A 20 -10.46 -0.72 -8.91
CA THR A 20 -10.62 -1.46 -10.18
C THR A 20 -10.17 -0.69 -11.43
N ALA A 21 -9.73 0.57 -11.33
CA ALA A 21 -9.25 1.33 -12.49
C ALA A 21 -7.87 0.82 -12.97
N GLU A 22 -7.88 -0.13 -13.92
CA GLU A 22 -6.70 -0.91 -14.36
C GLU A 22 -5.55 -0.09 -14.97
N THR A 23 -5.81 1.12 -15.48
CA THR A 23 -4.85 1.94 -16.25
C THR A 23 -4.37 3.22 -15.54
N SER A 24 -4.80 3.45 -14.30
CA SER A 24 -4.41 4.64 -13.52
C SER A 24 -2.94 4.57 -13.07
N GLY A 25 -2.32 5.74 -12.87
CA GLY A 25 -0.98 5.90 -12.31
C GLY A 25 -0.98 6.17 -10.79
N PRO A 26 0.20 6.25 -10.16
CA PRO A 26 0.33 6.39 -8.71
C PRO A 26 -0.02 7.81 -8.21
N LEU A 27 0.14 8.85 -9.05
CA LEU A 27 -0.24 10.22 -8.70
C LEU A 27 -1.76 10.36 -8.63
N GLU A 28 -2.46 9.69 -9.52
CA GLU A 28 -3.92 9.62 -9.52
C GLU A 28 -4.43 8.95 -8.23
N GLU A 29 -3.74 7.92 -7.71
CA GLU A 29 -4.10 7.28 -6.43
C GLU A 29 -3.96 8.25 -5.26
N ILE A 30 -2.87 9.03 -5.23
CA ILE A 30 -2.67 10.07 -4.22
C ILE A 30 -3.78 11.13 -4.33
N GLN A 31 -4.11 11.55 -5.54
CA GLN A 31 -5.18 12.51 -5.79
C GLN A 31 -6.54 11.97 -5.35
N PHE A 32 -6.83 10.69 -5.60
CA PHE A 32 -8.05 10.04 -5.14
C PHE A 32 -8.19 10.13 -3.61
N TRP A 33 -7.15 9.75 -2.87
CA TRP A 33 -7.17 9.83 -1.40
C TRP A 33 -7.23 11.26 -0.89
N ASN A 34 -6.67 12.23 -1.63
CA ASN A 34 -6.80 13.65 -1.31
C ASN A 34 -8.25 14.13 -1.46
N SER A 35 -8.87 13.91 -2.62
CA SER A 35 -10.28 14.25 -2.85
C SER A 35 -11.19 13.57 -1.82
N ARG A 36 -10.94 12.29 -1.53
CA ARG A 36 -11.68 11.52 -0.52
C ARG A 36 -11.58 12.14 0.88
N CYS A 37 -10.38 12.60 1.26
CA CYS A 37 -10.13 13.28 2.51
C CYS A 37 -10.91 14.60 2.59
N MET A 38 -10.89 15.40 1.52
CA MET A 38 -11.65 16.65 1.43
C MET A 38 -13.17 16.41 1.56
N ASP A 39 -13.70 15.41 0.85
CA ASP A 39 -15.12 15.07 0.87
C ASP A 39 -15.61 14.62 2.25
N LEU A 40 -14.83 13.81 2.96
CA LEU A 40 -15.23 13.28 4.28
C LEU A 40 -14.95 14.22 5.43
N SER A 41 -13.84 14.96 5.40
CA SER A 41 -13.50 15.90 6.47
C SER A 41 -14.57 16.97 6.62
N GLY A 42 -15.03 17.55 5.51
CA GLY A 42 -16.10 18.55 5.52
C GLY A 42 -17.41 18.05 6.13
N ILE A 43 -17.78 16.78 5.89
CA ILE A 43 -18.99 16.18 6.49
C ILE A 43 -18.75 15.79 7.95
N SER A 44 -17.57 15.23 8.25
CA SER A 44 -17.16 14.85 9.60
C SER A 44 -17.21 16.05 10.55
N ASP A 45 -16.68 17.19 10.12
CA ASP A 45 -16.67 18.43 10.91
C ASP A 45 -18.08 18.98 11.14
N GLN A 46 -18.97 18.85 10.15
CA GLN A 46 -20.37 19.24 10.30
C GLN A 46 -21.09 18.38 11.34
N LEU A 47 -20.83 17.07 11.37
CA LEU A 47 -21.40 16.16 12.36
C LEU A 47 -20.86 16.43 13.77
N ASP A 48 -19.63 16.94 13.87
CA ASP A 48 -19.01 17.22 15.16
C ASP A 48 -19.44 18.55 15.79
N LYS A 49 -20.18 19.40 15.04
CA LYS A 49 -20.68 20.70 15.51
C LYS A 49 -21.50 20.56 16.80
N PRO A 50 -21.36 21.50 17.75
CA PRO A 50 -22.05 21.44 19.04
C PRO A 50 -23.58 21.42 18.89
N GLY A 51 -24.13 22.13 17.90
CA GLY A 51 -25.57 22.10 17.60
C GLY A 51 -26.08 20.73 17.16
N VAL A 52 -25.31 20.01 16.33
CA VAL A 52 -25.68 18.65 15.87
C VAL A 52 -25.63 17.66 17.03
N LYS A 53 -24.56 17.72 17.85
CA LYS A 53 -24.45 16.92 19.08
C LYS A 53 -25.59 17.20 20.07
N HIS A 54 -26.02 18.46 20.18
CA HIS A 54 -27.13 18.84 21.03
C HIS A 54 -28.47 18.26 20.55
N ILE A 55 -28.77 18.40 19.25
CA ILE A 55 -29.97 17.79 18.63
C ILE A 55 -29.96 16.27 18.83
N GLN A 56 -28.80 15.63 18.66
CA GLN A 56 -28.66 14.19 18.88
C GLN A 56 -29.02 13.80 20.33
N LYS A 57 -28.55 14.54 21.33
CA LYS A 57 -28.91 14.32 22.75
C LYS A 57 -30.41 14.48 23.01
N ILE A 58 -31.06 15.49 22.42
CA ILE A 58 -32.51 15.68 22.56
C ILE A 58 -33.27 14.48 21.97
N LEU A 59 -32.89 14.03 20.77
CA LEU A 59 -33.51 12.89 20.10
C LEU A 59 -33.29 11.58 20.88
N GLU A 60 -32.15 11.44 21.55
CA GLU A 60 -31.85 10.32 22.46
C GLU A 60 -32.80 10.32 23.68
N MET A 61 -32.99 11.48 24.32
CA MET A 61 -33.93 11.62 25.44
C MET A 61 -35.37 11.33 25.02
N ALA A 62 -35.74 11.71 23.80
CA ALA A 62 -37.05 11.43 23.21
C ALA A 62 -37.21 9.97 22.72
N LYS A 63 -36.19 9.11 22.90
CA LYS A 63 -36.17 7.70 22.42
C LYS A 63 -36.53 7.57 20.93
N SER A 64 -36.08 8.51 20.11
CA SER A 64 -36.37 8.51 18.68
C SER A 64 -35.73 7.31 17.97
N SER A 65 -36.51 6.63 17.14
CA SER A 65 -36.05 5.50 16.31
C SER A 65 -34.97 5.90 15.27
N TYR A 66 -34.83 7.19 14.98
CA TYR A 66 -33.86 7.71 14.00
C TYR A 66 -32.45 7.90 14.56
N VAL A 67 -32.27 7.88 15.89
CA VAL A 67 -30.97 8.10 16.54
C VAL A 67 -29.96 7.02 16.19
N ALA A 68 -30.35 5.75 16.29
CA ALA A 68 -29.43 4.64 16.06
C ALA A 68 -28.90 4.60 14.60
N PRO A 69 -29.75 4.73 13.56
CA PRO A 69 -29.28 4.88 12.19
C PRO A 69 -28.37 6.10 11.98
N PHE A 70 -28.70 7.24 12.58
CA PHE A 70 -27.89 8.45 12.48
C PHE A 70 -26.50 8.26 13.10
N LYS A 71 -26.41 7.71 14.32
CA LYS A 71 -25.13 7.38 14.99
C LYS A 71 -24.29 6.44 14.15
N LYS A 72 -24.90 5.41 13.56
CA LYS A 72 -24.21 4.46 12.68
C LYS A 72 -23.59 5.16 11.47
N LEU A 73 -24.36 6.02 10.80
CA LEU A 73 -23.89 6.78 9.63
C LEU A 73 -22.80 7.80 10.00
N SER A 74 -22.98 8.50 11.12
CA SER A 74 -22.01 9.47 11.64
C SER A 74 -20.66 8.79 11.92
N LYS A 75 -20.70 7.64 12.59
CA LYS A 75 -19.50 6.82 12.85
C LYS A 75 -18.82 6.36 11.56
N LEU A 76 -19.58 5.88 10.58
CA LEU A 76 -19.01 5.48 9.28
C LEU A 76 -18.29 6.62 8.56
N ILE A 77 -18.81 7.85 8.64
CA ILE A 77 -18.15 9.04 8.07
C ILE A 77 -16.86 9.36 8.84
N GLN A 78 -16.91 9.35 10.17
CA GLN A 78 -15.75 9.66 11.02
C GLN A 78 -14.63 8.64 10.81
N ASP A 79 -14.96 7.34 10.84
CA ASP A 79 -14.01 6.25 10.60
C ASP A 79 -13.42 6.33 9.18
N GLY A 80 -14.25 6.59 8.16
CA GLY A 80 -13.79 6.77 6.78
C GLY A 80 -12.89 8.01 6.60
N SER A 81 -13.18 9.10 7.31
CA SER A 81 -12.38 10.33 7.28
C SER A 81 -10.99 10.08 7.87
N ALA A 82 -10.94 9.43 9.04
CA ALA A 82 -9.69 9.04 9.68
C ALA A 82 -8.86 8.09 8.80
N GLN A 83 -9.51 7.11 8.17
CA GLN A 83 -8.88 6.20 7.22
C GLN A 83 -8.28 6.96 6.02
N ALA A 84 -9.05 7.86 5.40
CA ALA A 84 -8.60 8.63 4.24
C ALA A 84 -7.41 9.53 4.59
N GLN A 85 -7.45 10.20 5.75
CA GLN A 85 -6.34 11.03 6.24
C GLN A 85 -5.07 10.20 6.49
N SER A 86 -5.20 9.04 7.14
CA SER A 86 -4.08 8.15 7.40
C SER A 86 -3.45 7.63 6.11
N ASN A 87 -4.26 7.15 5.16
CA ASN A 87 -3.80 6.71 3.85
C ASN A 87 -3.10 7.82 3.09
N LEU A 88 -3.71 9.01 3.02
CA LEU A 88 -3.14 10.17 2.33
C LEU A 88 -1.79 10.57 2.93
N LYS A 89 -1.64 10.55 4.27
CA LYS A 89 -0.37 10.86 4.94
C LYS A 89 0.76 9.95 4.46
N PHE A 90 0.49 8.65 4.37
CA PHE A 90 1.48 7.68 3.89
C PHE A 90 1.75 7.80 2.39
N LEU A 91 0.70 7.88 1.57
CA LEU A 91 0.83 8.02 0.12
C LEU A 91 1.49 9.33 -0.30
N SER A 92 1.34 10.40 0.46
CA SER A 92 2.00 11.69 0.20
C SER A 92 3.53 11.57 0.24
N THR A 93 4.09 10.57 0.92
CA THR A 93 5.55 10.31 0.90
C THR A 93 6.06 9.86 -0.47
N LEU A 94 5.17 9.34 -1.33
CA LEU A 94 5.48 8.95 -2.70
C LEU A 94 5.25 10.09 -3.71
N LYS A 95 4.65 11.20 -3.32
CA LYS A 95 4.24 12.26 -4.26
C LYS A 95 5.41 12.78 -5.10
N GLU A 96 6.44 13.31 -4.44
CA GLU A 96 7.63 13.84 -5.13
C GLU A 96 8.34 12.76 -5.97
N PRO A 97 8.65 11.55 -5.46
CA PRO A 97 9.21 10.47 -6.29
C PRO A 97 8.36 10.08 -7.50
N CYS A 98 7.03 10.13 -7.40
CA CYS A 98 6.13 9.84 -8.51
C CYS A 98 6.02 11.01 -9.50
N GLU A 99 6.14 12.26 -9.05
CA GLU A 99 6.28 13.44 -9.92
C GLU A 99 7.60 13.39 -10.68
N GLU A 100 8.71 13.03 -10.01
CA GLU A 100 10.01 12.79 -10.66
C GLU A 100 9.89 11.68 -11.72
N LEU A 101 9.20 10.56 -11.39
CA LEU A 101 9.00 9.44 -12.32
C LEU A 101 8.17 9.85 -13.54
N ALA A 102 7.18 10.73 -13.36
CA ALA A 102 6.34 11.21 -14.45
C ALA A 102 7.15 12.04 -15.48
N GLU A 103 8.25 12.67 -15.09
CA GLU A 103 9.09 13.44 -16.02
C GLU A 103 10.36 12.68 -16.44
N ALA A 104 10.58 11.48 -15.90
CA ALA A 104 11.80 10.71 -16.12
C ALA A 104 11.85 10.06 -17.52
N LYS A 105 13.06 10.03 -18.09
CA LYS A 105 13.35 9.22 -19.29
C LYS A 105 13.63 7.77 -18.88
N PRO A 106 13.33 6.78 -19.75
CA PRO A 106 13.53 5.37 -19.43
C PRO A 106 14.92 5.02 -18.88
N LYS A 107 15.98 5.65 -19.37
CA LYS A 107 17.35 5.47 -18.89
C LYS A 107 17.59 5.88 -17.42
N ASP A 108 16.80 6.82 -16.90
CA ASP A 108 16.99 7.41 -15.57
C ASP A 108 16.14 6.68 -14.51
N ILE A 109 15.05 6.02 -14.95
CA ILE A 109 14.10 5.29 -14.09
C ILE A 109 14.80 4.21 -13.22
N PRO A 110 15.72 3.35 -13.74
CA PRO A 110 16.39 2.32 -12.93
C PRO A 110 17.01 2.84 -11.63
N ALA A 111 17.61 4.02 -11.65
CA ALA A 111 18.24 4.62 -10.47
C ALA A 111 17.21 5.07 -9.41
N MET A 112 15.96 5.30 -9.81
CA MET A 112 14.88 5.75 -8.94
C MET A 112 14.13 4.60 -8.26
N LEU A 113 14.17 3.40 -8.86
CA LEU A 113 13.41 2.24 -8.38
C LEU A 113 13.70 1.84 -6.92
N PRO A 114 14.96 1.84 -6.44
CA PRO A 114 15.23 1.50 -5.04
C PRO A 114 14.57 2.47 -4.05
N LYS A 115 14.58 3.78 -4.35
CA LYS A 115 13.93 4.82 -3.54
C LYS A 115 12.41 4.60 -3.52
N LEU A 116 11.78 4.43 -4.68
CA LEU A 116 10.34 4.19 -4.81
C LEU A 116 9.89 2.96 -4.02
N LEU A 117 10.57 1.82 -4.20
CA LEU A 117 10.20 0.58 -3.53
C LEU A 117 10.47 0.62 -2.01
N SER A 118 11.49 1.35 -1.56
CA SER A 118 11.73 1.55 -0.13
C SER A 118 10.59 2.31 0.55
N LEU A 119 10.03 3.32 -0.13
CA LEU A 119 8.90 4.10 0.35
C LEU A 119 7.61 3.27 0.33
N ILE A 120 7.35 2.53 -0.75
CA ILE A 120 6.22 1.60 -0.82
C ILE A 120 6.29 0.56 0.31
N ARG A 121 7.48 0.03 0.59
CA ARG A 121 7.70 -0.88 1.73
C ARG A 121 7.47 -0.20 3.08
N MET A 122 7.90 1.05 3.25
CA MET A 122 7.64 1.82 4.46
C MET A 122 6.13 1.97 4.70
N ILE A 123 5.37 2.30 3.65
CA ILE A 123 3.91 2.40 3.70
C ILE A 123 3.30 1.06 4.12
N TRP A 124 3.72 -0.05 3.51
CA TRP A 124 3.24 -1.39 3.86
C TRP A 124 3.46 -1.73 5.34
N MET A 125 4.64 -1.44 5.88
CA MET A 125 5.01 -1.83 7.24
C MET A 125 4.37 -0.95 8.32
N ASN A 126 4.11 0.32 8.01
CA ASN A 126 3.71 1.32 9.00
C ASN A 126 2.26 1.81 8.86
N SER A 127 1.63 1.61 7.70
CA SER A 127 0.26 2.06 7.50
C SER A 127 -0.73 1.17 8.23
N GLU A 128 -1.60 1.78 9.04
CA GLU A 128 -2.64 1.05 9.75
C GLU A 128 -3.74 0.57 8.79
N HIS A 129 -4.03 1.36 7.75
CA HIS A 129 -5.15 1.14 6.85
C HIS A 129 -4.74 0.82 5.40
N TYR A 130 -3.48 1.02 4.99
CA TYR A 130 -2.95 0.76 3.65
C TYR A 130 -1.95 -0.42 3.60
N LYS A 131 -2.11 -1.41 4.47
CA LYS A 131 -1.24 -2.60 4.58
C LYS A 131 -1.88 -3.90 4.08
N SER A 132 -2.90 -3.83 3.23
CA SER A 132 -3.54 -5.02 2.64
C SER A 132 -2.88 -5.41 1.32
N ARG A 133 -2.75 -6.71 1.07
CA ARG A 133 -2.03 -7.24 -0.10
C ARG A 133 -2.61 -6.67 -1.40
N GLU A 134 -3.92 -6.48 -1.44
CA GLU A 134 -4.69 -5.96 -2.57
C GLU A 134 -4.27 -4.52 -2.87
N ARG A 135 -4.17 -3.66 -1.85
CA ARG A 135 -3.77 -2.25 -2.02
C ARG A 135 -2.30 -2.11 -2.40
N LEU A 136 -1.43 -2.91 -1.81
CA LEU A 136 -0.02 -2.93 -2.20
C LEU A 136 0.15 -3.37 -3.66
N THR A 137 -0.53 -4.45 -4.05
CA THR A 137 -0.52 -4.95 -5.43
C THR A 137 -1.09 -3.92 -6.40
N SER A 138 -2.16 -3.22 -6.01
CA SER A 138 -2.76 -2.13 -6.79
C SER A 138 -1.78 -0.98 -6.98
N LEU A 139 -1.12 -0.51 -5.92
CA LEU A 139 -0.11 0.56 -5.99
C LEU A 139 1.08 0.19 -6.89
N LEU A 140 1.63 -1.02 -6.74
CA LEU A 140 2.75 -1.51 -7.57
C LEU A 140 2.37 -1.63 -9.05
N ARG A 141 1.13 -2.05 -9.33
CA ARG A 141 0.57 -2.05 -10.69
C ARG A 141 0.44 -0.64 -11.25
N LYS A 142 -0.02 0.33 -10.46
CA LYS A 142 -0.08 1.75 -10.87
C LYS A 142 1.30 2.32 -11.18
N VAL A 143 2.32 2.02 -10.37
CA VAL A 143 3.72 2.39 -10.68
C VAL A 143 4.20 1.72 -11.96
N SER A 144 3.86 0.44 -12.18
CA SER A 144 4.20 -0.28 -13.41
C SER A 144 3.56 0.37 -14.65
N ASN A 145 2.29 0.78 -14.54
CA ASN A 145 1.59 1.51 -15.60
C ASN A 145 2.30 2.82 -15.95
N GLU A 146 2.79 3.55 -14.95
CA GLU A 146 3.52 4.80 -15.16
C GLU A 146 4.87 4.54 -15.86
N ILE A 147 5.62 3.51 -15.45
CA ILE A 147 6.87 3.12 -16.12
C ILE A 147 6.61 2.76 -17.59
N ILE A 148 5.57 1.96 -17.87
CA ILE A 148 5.17 1.61 -19.24
C ILE A 148 4.83 2.88 -20.03
N ARG A 149 4.11 3.83 -19.43
CA ARG A 149 3.74 5.11 -20.05
C ARG A 149 4.98 5.95 -20.40
N ARG A 150 6.01 5.96 -19.57
CA ARG A 150 7.29 6.65 -19.86
C ARG A 150 8.06 5.97 -20.99
N CYS A 151 8.15 4.65 -20.97
CA CYS A 151 8.75 3.86 -22.06
C CYS A 151 8.05 4.10 -23.40
N THR A 152 6.72 4.03 -23.46
CA THR A 152 5.96 4.23 -24.70
C THR A 152 5.99 5.67 -25.19
N SER A 153 6.01 6.67 -24.30
CA SER A 153 6.10 8.08 -24.69
C SER A 153 7.44 8.46 -25.35
N THR A 154 8.51 7.69 -25.10
CA THR A 154 9.84 7.95 -25.65
C THR A 154 10.02 7.33 -27.05
N ILE A 155 9.18 6.34 -27.41
CA ILE A 155 9.23 5.67 -28.71
C ILE A 155 8.42 6.51 -29.71
N CYS A 156 9.10 7.34 -30.48
CA CYS A 156 8.49 8.12 -31.56
C CYS A 156 8.39 7.27 -32.85
N LEU A 157 7.17 7.05 -33.34
CA LEU A 157 6.92 6.32 -34.60
C LEU A 157 7.34 7.16 -35.82
N ASP A 158 7.18 8.48 -35.79
CA ASP A 158 7.57 9.36 -36.89
C ASP A 158 9.08 9.32 -37.15
N ASP A 159 9.89 9.28 -36.09
CA ASP A 159 11.34 9.07 -36.18
C ASP A 159 11.71 7.74 -36.88
N ILE A 160 10.90 6.70 -36.67
CA ILE A 160 11.10 5.39 -37.34
C ILE A 160 10.78 5.52 -38.83
N PHE A 161 9.66 6.17 -39.18
CA PHE A 161 9.24 6.35 -40.56
C PHE A 161 10.12 7.34 -41.34
N GLU A 162 10.79 8.27 -40.66
CA GLU A 162 11.76 9.21 -41.23
C GLU A 162 13.19 8.64 -41.34
N GLY A 163 13.40 7.36 -40.98
CA GLY A 163 14.71 6.71 -41.11
C GLY A 163 15.70 7.01 -39.99
N ARG A 164 15.26 7.66 -38.89
CA ARG A 164 16.06 7.88 -37.67
C ARG A 164 16.05 6.62 -36.78
N ILE A 165 16.46 5.49 -37.37
CA ILE A 165 16.39 4.16 -36.73
C ILE A 165 17.26 4.09 -35.47
N GLN A 166 18.39 4.80 -35.44
CA GLN A 166 19.34 4.73 -34.32
C GLN A 166 18.81 5.35 -33.02
N THR A 167 18.05 6.45 -33.11
CA THR A 167 17.44 7.08 -31.93
C THR A 167 16.30 6.21 -31.39
N SER A 168 15.46 5.68 -32.28
CA SER A 168 14.36 4.80 -31.90
C SER A 168 14.85 3.46 -31.34
N LEU A 169 15.94 2.89 -31.89
CA LEU A 169 16.57 1.68 -31.36
C LEU A 169 17.14 1.91 -29.96
N ARG A 170 17.81 3.05 -29.73
CA ARG A 170 18.34 3.40 -28.40
C ARG A 170 17.21 3.57 -27.38
N ALA A 171 16.16 4.31 -27.74
CA ALA A 171 14.99 4.49 -26.88
C ALA A 171 14.32 3.15 -26.51
N LEU A 172 14.24 2.22 -27.46
CA LEU A 172 13.73 0.88 -27.23
C LEU A 172 14.63 0.08 -26.27
N GLN A 173 15.96 0.10 -26.49
CA GLN A 173 16.92 -0.56 -25.60
C GLN A 173 16.86 -0.01 -24.16
N GLU A 174 16.79 1.31 -24.01
CA GLU A 174 16.63 1.97 -22.71
C GLU A 174 15.30 1.57 -22.05
N SER A 175 14.23 1.44 -22.82
CA SER A 175 12.92 0.98 -22.32
C SER A 175 12.93 -0.49 -21.88
N ILE A 176 13.62 -1.36 -22.62
CA ILE A 176 13.79 -2.78 -22.25
C ILE A 176 14.58 -2.87 -20.94
N ALA A 177 15.73 -2.19 -20.86
CA ALA A 177 16.56 -2.18 -19.66
C ALA A 177 15.81 -1.62 -18.43
N CYS A 178 14.98 -0.59 -18.63
CA CYS A 178 14.10 -0.05 -17.60
C CYS A 178 13.10 -1.11 -17.09
N CYS A 179 12.41 -1.82 -18.00
CA CYS A 179 11.45 -2.86 -17.65
C CYS A 179 12.11 -4.06 -16.96
N GLU A 180 13.30 -4.47 -17.41
CA GLU A 180 14.10 -5.53 -16.78
C GLU A 180 14.51 -5.13 -15.36
N SER A 181 15.04 -3.91 -15.19
CA SER A 181 15.41 -3.38 -13.87
C SER A 181 14.21 -3.30 -12.93
N TRP A 182 13.03 -2.92 -13.42
CA TRP A 182 11.79 -2.94 -12.64
C TRP A 182 11.44 -4.36 -12.18
N LYS A 183 11.48 -5.33 -13.09
CA LYS A 183 11.19 -6.74 -12.78
C LYS A 183 12.18 -7.29 -11.75
N GLU A 184 13.47 -7.04 -11.91
CA GLU A 184 14.52 -7.49 -10.98
C GLU A 184 14.37 -6.82 -9.61
N THR A 185 14.15 -5.51 -9.56
CA THR A 185 14.00 -4.79 -8.29
C THR A 185 12.72 -5.19 -7.57
N TYR A 186 11.63 -5.42 -8.31
CA TYR A 186 10.39 -5.98 -7.76
C TYR A 186 10.62 -7.38 -7.18
N ALA A 187 11.29 -8.27 -7.93
CA ALA A 187 11.63 -9.61 -7.46
C ALA A 187 12.51 -9.56 -6.22
N MET A 188 13.56 -8.74 -6.21
CA MET A 188 14.42 -8.50 -5.04
C MET A 188 13.67 -7.96 -3.84
N VAL A 189 12.56 -7.24 -4.01
CA VAL A 189 11.74 -6.78 -2.88
C VAL A 189 10.81 -7.89 -2.39
N CYS A 190 10.23 -8.67 -3.29
CA CYS A 190 9.45 -9.86 -2.95
C CYS A 190 10.32 -10.93 -2.23
N GLU A 191 11.52 -11.20 -2.75
CA GLU A 191 12.54 -12.06 -2.14
C GLU A 191 13.25 -11.37 -0.96
N GLY A 192 13.34 -10.05 -0.97
CA GLY A 192 13.81 -9.18 0.12
C GLY A 192 12.97 -9.28 1.39
N GLN A 193 11.72 -9.75 1.28
CA GLN A 193 10.92 -10.18 2.42
C GLN A 193 11.46 -11.48 3.04
N MET A 194 12.13 -12.34 2.27
CA MET A 194 12.90 -13.49 2.76
C MET A 194 14.29 -13.10 3.28
N HIS A 195 14.87 -11.96 2.87
CA HIS A 195 16.17 -11.50 3.39
C HIS A 195 16.13 -11.11 4.88
N PHE A 196 14.95 -10.76 5.43
CA PHE A 196 14.77 -10.68 6.89
C PHE A 196 14.83 -12.04 7.58
N ALA A 197 14.56 -13.14 6.85
CA ALA A 197 14.79 -14.50 7.32
C ALA A 197 16.25 -14.97 7.13
N ARG A 198 17.15 -14.09 6.66
CA ARG A 198 18.59 -14.34 6.45
C ARG A 198 18.90 -15.60 5.63
N ARG A 199 18.03 -15.97 4.68
CA ARG A 199 18.25 -17.12 3.80
C ARG A 199 18.15 -16.69 2.33
N HIS A 200 19.32 -16.55 1.72
CA HIS A 200 19.50 -16.69 0.28
C HIS A 200 20.07 -18.09 0.06
N GLU A 201 19.72 -18.79 -1.03
CA GLU A 201 20.19 -20.15 -1.36
C GLU A 201 21.63 -20.42 -0.86
N GLY A 202 21.78 -21.10 0.29
CA GLY A 202 23.06 -21.24 0.99
C GLY A 202 23.05 -20.83 2.49
N PRO A 203 24.24 -20.75 3.13
CA PRO A 203 24.35 -20.46 4.55
C PRO A 203 24.01 -19.00 4.89
N LYS A 204 23.50 -18.83 6.12
CA LYS A 204 22.92 -17.61 6.67
C LYS A 204 23.84 -16.38 6.57
N THR A 205 23.35 -15.29 5.98
CA THR A 205 24.13 -14.03 5.89
C THR A 205 24.26 -13.34 7.26
N PRO A 206 25.40 -12.69 7.57
CA PRO A 206 25.60 -11.97 8.83
C PRO A 206 24.67 -10.75 8.95
N LEU A 207 24.34 -10.37 10.19
CA LEU A 207 23.52 -9.19 10.46
C LEU A 207 24.21 -7.89 9.99
N PRO A 208 23.46 -6.91 9.46
CA PRO A 208 24.03 -5.60 9.14
C PRO A 208 24.60 -4.93 10.40
N CYS A 209 25.70 -4.18 10.26
CA CYS A 209 26.26 -3.40 11.36
C CYS A 209 25.41 -2.14 11.60
N PHE A 210 24.59 -2.15 12.65
CA PHE A 210 23.84 -0.97 13.09
C PHE A 210 24.76 -0.04 13.88
N ARG A 211 25.12 1.13 13.32
CA ARG A 211 25.95 2.13 13.99
C ARG A 211 25.12 2.99 14.97
N GLY A 212 25.74 3.41 16.08
CA GLY A 212 25.13 4.27 17.11
C GLY A 212 24.95 3.58 18.47
N ILE A 213 24.61 4.34 19.51
CA ILE A 213 24.52 3.87 20.91
C ILE A 213 23.43 2.79 21.08
N ARG A 214 22.37 2.86 20.27
CA ARG A 214 21.28 1.87 20.22
C ARG A 214 21.52 0.71 19.26
N GLY A 215 22.61 0.73 18.49
CA GLY A 215 22.96 -0.32 17.53
C GLY A 215 23.02 -1.72 18.16
N PRO A 216 23.71 -1.90 19.31
CA PRO A 216 23.74 -3.17 20.04
C PRO A 216 22.36 -3.64 20.53
N GLU A 217 21.48 -2.72 20.92
CA GLU A 217 20.12 -3.04 21.38
C GLU A 217 19.23 -3.53 20.24
N ILE A 218 19.33 -2.88 19.07
CA ILE A 218 18.62 -3.28 17.85
C ILE A 218 19.10 -4.66 17.38
N VAL A 219 20.42 -4.91 17.40
CA VAL A 219 20.99 -6.23 17.07
C VAL A 219 20.45 -7.30 18.01
N ARG A 220 20.39 -7.02 19.32
CA ARG A 220 19.87 -7.96 20.32
C ARG A 220 18.39 -8.26 20.08
N SER A 221 17.56 -7.23 19.88
CA SER A 221 16.14 -7.39 19.61
C SER A 221 15.88 -8.18 18.33
N LEU A 222 16.65 -7.95 17.26
CA LEU A 222 16.53 -8.72 16.02
C LEU A 222 16.91 -10.19 16.21
N LEU A 223 17.95 -10.49 17.00
CA LEU A 223 18.32 -11.86 17.35
C LEU A 223 17.24 -12.58 18.17
N GLU A 224 16.60 -11.88 19.11
CA GLU A 224 15.51 -12.42 19.94
C GLU A 224 14.24 -12.70 19.13
N ILE A 225 13.83 -11.77 18.27
CA ILE A 225 12.71 -11.94 17.34
C ILE A 225 12.96 -13.16 16.45
N GLU A 226 14.19 -13.29 15.95
CA GLU A 226 14.56 -14.39 15.08
C GLU A 226 14.61 -15.74 15.78
N ALA A 227 15.16 -15.80 17.00
CA ALA A 227 15.13 -17.02 17.82
C ALA A 227 13.69 -17.47 18.11
N THR A 228 12.80 -16.50 18.35
CA THR A 228 11.37 -16.75 18.57
C THR A 228 10.72 -17.28 17.28
N PHE A 229 11.04 -16.68 16.14
CA PHE A 229 10.53 -17.12 14.85
C PHE A 229 10.99 -18.52 14.46
N GLU A 230 12.28 -18.87 14.66
CA GLU A 230 12.78 -20.21 14.37
C GLU A 230 12.15 -21.26 15.28
N LYS A 231 11.92 -20.93 16.57
CA LYS A 231 11.20 -21.80 17.51
C LYS A 231 9.76 -22.07 17.02
N ASN A 232 9.04 -21.02 16.63
CA ASN A 232 7.67 -21.15 16.11
C ASN A 232 7.62 -21.92 14.79
N LEU A 233 8.60 -21.71 13.91
CA LEU A 233 8.72 -22.45 12.66
C LEU A 233 9.02 -23.93 12.89
N GLN A 234 9.79 -24.27 13.92
CA GLN A 234 10.06 -25.65 14.30
C GLN A 234 8.79 -26.35 14.81
N ILE A 235 8.00 -25.68 15.66
CA ILE A 235 6.69 -26.17 16.11
C ILE A 235 5.79 -26.45 14.90
N LEU A 236 5.69 -25.53 13.94
CA LEU A 236 4.90 -25.72 12.72
C LEU A 236 5.42 -26.87 11.84
N LYS A 237 6.74 -27.09 11.79
CA LYS A 237 7.34 -28.23 11.08
C LYS A 237 7.05 -29.57 11.73
N ASP A 238 6.87 -29.61 13.04
CA ASP A 238 6.58 -30.83 13.79
C ASP A 238 5.12 -31.25 13.58
N VAL A 239 4.21 -30.27 13.43
CA VAL A 239 2.77 -30.48 13.13
C VAL A 239 2.49 -30.58 11.61
N ARG A 240 3.51 -30.52 10.75
CA ARG A 240 3.35 -30.44 9.28
C ARG A 240 2.51 -31.56 8.63
N LYS A 241 2.41 -32.71 9.27
CA LYS A 241 1.66 -33.87 8.77
C LYS A 241 0.16 -33.80 9.07
N THR A 242 -0.24 -33.03 10.08
CA THR A 242 -1.62 -32.91 10.58
C THR A 242 -2.22 -31.52 10.36
N ILE A 243 -1.39 -30.53 9.99
CA ILE A 243 -1.83 -29.13 9.77
C ILE A 243 -2.83 -28.94 8.62
N LEU A 244 -2.96 -29.92 7.72
CA LEU A 244 -3.96 -29.91 6.62
C LEU A 244 -4.98 -31.05 6.73
N ASP A 245 -4.90 -31.87 7.78
CA ASP A 245 -5.83 -32.98 7.98
C ASP A 245 -7.06 -32.49 8.77
N VAL A 246 -8.15 -32.23 8.05
CA VAL A 246 -9.42 -31.73 8.60
C VAL A 246 -10.10 -32.75 9.53
N LYS A 247 -9.62 -34.00 9.58
CA LYS A 247 -10.10 -35.04 10.50
C LYS A 247 -9.23 -35.21 11.75
N ALA A 248 -8.10 -34.50 11.85
CA ALA A 248 -7.23 -34.55 13.02
C ALA A 248 -7.91 -33.86 14.22
N THR A 249 -8.31 -34.64 15.22
CA THR A 249 -9.00 -34.13 16.42
C THR A 249 -8.07 -33.48 17.45
N THR A 250 -6.75 -33.54 17.27
CA THR A 250 -5.72 -33.09 18.23
C THR A 250 -5.27 -31.64 18.05
N TRP A 251 -5.87 -30.89 17.11
CA TRP A 251 -5.48 -29.50 16.81
C TRP A 251 -5.49 -28.55 18.01
N HIS A 252 -6.23 -28.88 19.06
CA HIS A 252 -6.35 -28.08 20.29
C HIS A 252 -5.23 -28.34 21.31
N ASP A 253 -4.51 -29.47 21.20
CA ASP A 253 -3.39 -29.81 22.08
C ASP A 253 -2.07 -29.18 21.59
N ASP A 254 -1.96 -28.89 20.28
CA ASP A 254 -0.74 -28.39 19.62
C ASP A 254 -0.59 -26.84 19.65
N TYR A 255 -1.62 -26.09 20.06
CA TYR A 255 -1.69 -24.62 19.93
C TYR A 255 -2.01 -23.84 21.24
N ASN A 256 -1.97 -24.50 22.40
CA ASN A 256 -1.94 -23.83 23.72
C ASN A 256 -0.50 -23.70 24.24
#